data_AF-A0A7W0Y840-F1
#
_entry.id   AF-A0A7W0Y840-F1
#
_cell.length_a   1.000
_cell.length_b   1.000
_cell.length_c   1.000
_cell.angle_alpha   90.00
_cell.angle_beta   90.00
_cell.angle_gamma   90.00
#
_symmetry.space_group_name_H-M   'P 1'
#
loop_
_entity.id
_entity.type
_entity.pdbx_description
1 polymer ?
#
loop_
_entity_poly.entity_id
_entity_poly.type
_entity_poly.pdbx_seq_one_letter_code
_entity_poly.pdbx_strand_id
1 'polypeptide(L)'
;MNKLILATITAAVTSQTAGCIITTSGEDASITARWDLQNFNGQRTACPAGYQTAALNSQLLDRDGRPVGDPAIDLFDCQASYGVTAPLEAELYQVWLEIRSDEGSQLYAQSTSAIVNLYDADQTFDASILNDGGYFMLDWNLVGARTNQPLSCTDIVGGIDSISTISTAIASNVGAFDDQFHCEGHYGLTAGLLQGDYTISINAEQRGQSIGTAPAITERILDRNQVTDLGSITIPIEGL
;
A
#
# COMPACT_ATOMS: atom_id res chain seq x y z
N MET A 1 11.98 83.59 -3.90
CA MET A 1 10.72 83.37 -3.14
C MET A 1 10.48 81.87 -3.14
N ASN A 2 10.37 81.10 -2.07
CA ASN A 2 10.32 81.36 -0.63
C ASN A 2 10.80 80.09 0.11
N LYS A 3 11.79 80.29 0.99
CA LYS A 3 11.98 79.75 2.35
C LYS A 3 12.11 78.23 2.60
N LEU A 4 13.35 77.87 2.96
CA LEU A 4 13.76 76.78 3.87
C LEU A 4 12.91 76.70 5.14
N ILE A 5 12.67 75.48 5.67
CA ILE A 5 12.91 75.13 7.10
C ILE A 5 13.34 73.66 7.21
N LEU A 6 14.46 73.44 7.91
CA LEU A 6 15.01 72.18 8.42
C LEU A 6 14.50 71.97 9.87
N ALA A 7 14.05 70.78 10.23
CA ALA A 7 13.92 70.20 11.60
C ALA A 7 13.09 68.91 11.47
N THR A 8 13.39 67.73 12.02
CA THR A 8 14.15 67.33 13.23
C THR A 8 14.53 65.85 13.10
N ILE A 9 15.69 65.47 13.66
CA ILE A 9 16.16 64.09 13.88
C ILE A 9 15.59 63.56 15.21
N THR A 10 15.55 62.22 15.34
CA THR A 10 15.22 61.32 16.49
C THR A 10 13.78 60.78 16.47
N ALA A 11 13.49 59.49 16.65
CA ALA A 11 14.24 58.42 17.31
C ALA A 11 14.04 57.05 16.62
N ALA A 12 14.98 56.15 16.88
CA ALA A 12 14.93 54.75 16.49
C ALA A 12 13.67 54.05 17.04
N VAL A 13 12.97 53.33 16.17
CA VAL A 13 12.22 52.16 16.58
C VAL A 13 12.77 51.00 15.76
N THR A 14 13.60 50.19 16.39
CA THR A 14 13.96 48.86 15.91
C THR A 14 12.70 47.99 15.98
N SER A 15 11.84 48.11 14.97
CA SER A 15 10.92 47.04 14.65
C SER A 15 11.76 46.01 13.91
N GLN A 16 12.27 45.02 14.65
CA GLN A 16 12.57 43.74 14.04
C GLN A 16 11.22 43.20 13.59
N THR A 17 10.77 43.59 12.39
CA THR A 17 9.95 42.67 11.61
C THR A 17 10.82 41.44 11.48
N ALA A 18 10.57 40.46 12.34
CA ALA A 18 10.81 39.08 12.01
C ALA A 18 10.04 38.87 10.71
N GLY A 19 10.71 39.17 9.58
CA GLY A 19 10.32 38.61 8.31
C GLY A 19 10.33 37.13 8.59
N CYS A 20 9.16 36.51 8.54
CA CYS A 20 9.10 35.08 8.30
C CYS A 20 9.98 34.87 7.06
N ILE A 21 11.18 34.35 7.28
CA ILE A 21 11.91 33.68 6.24
C ILE A 21 11.05 32.45 5.97
N ILE A 22 10.16 32.54 4.99
CA ILE A 22 9.62 31.34 4.40
C ILE A 22 10.81 30.74 3.65
N THR A 23 11.45 29.78 4.30
CA THR A 23 12.38 28.87 3.64
C THR A 23 11.52 27.88 2.88
N THR A 24 11.05 28.23 1.68
CA THR A 24 10.56 27.21 0.74
C THR A 24 11.79 26.49 0.19
N SER A 25 12.32 25.55 0.97
CA SER A 25 13.39 24.66 0.51
C SER A 25 12.89 23.24 0.23
N GLY A 26 11.58 23.03 0.16
CA GLY A 26 11.01 21.84 -0.45
C GLY A 26 10.71 22.15 -1.91
N GLU A 27 11.22 21.33 -2.81
CA GLU A 27 10.64 21.26 -4.15
C GLU A 27 9.26 20.61 -3.99
N ASP A 28 8.23 21.15 -4.64
CA ASP A 28 6.92 20.52 -4.63
C ASP A 28 6.86 19.46 -5.74
N ALA A 29 6.18 18.35 -5.48
CA ALA A 29 5.94 17.27 -6.43
C ALA A 29 4.49 16.78 -6.33
N SER A 30 4.05 16.01 -7.32
CA SER A 30 2.67 15.53 -7.42
C SER A 30 2.62 14.04 -7.70
N ILE A 31 1.48 13.44 -7.35
CA ILE A 31 1.19 12.04 -7.65
C ILE A 31 0.07 12.02 -8.70
N THR A 32 0.36 11.43 -9.85
CA THR A 32 -0.67 11.04 -10.82
C THR A 32 -1.23 9.68 -10.42
N ALA A 33 -2.47 9.64 -9.96
CA ALA A 33 -3.16 8.39 -9.68
C ALA A 33 -3.95 7.92 -10.90
N ARG A 34 -3.96 6.62 -11.13
CA ARG A 34 -4.84 5.94 -12.09
C ARG A 34 -5.49 4.76 -11.41
N TRP A 35 -6.73 4.51 -11.75
CA TRP A 35 -7.45 3.40 -11.13
C TRP A 35 -8.40 2.71 -12.07
N ASP A 36 -8.65 1.43 -11.76
CA ASP A 36 -9.70 0.65 -12.38
C ASP A 36 -10.45 -0.17 -11.33
N LEU A 37 -11.75 -0.32 -11.54
CA LEU A 37 -12.57 -1.28 -10.81
C LEU A 37 -12.79 -2.48 -11.72
N GLN A 38 -12.59 -3.67 -11.18
CA GLN A 38 -12.74 -4.90 -11.93
C GLN A 38 -13.29 -6.04 -11.08
N ASN A 39 -13.86 -7.03 -11.73
CA ASN A 39 -14.19 -8.30 -11.09
C ASN A 39 -12.97 -9.23 -11.17
N PHE A 40 -12.97 -10.30 -10.37
CA PHE A 40 -11.93 -11.33 -10.34
C PHE A 40 -11.59 -11.91 -11.73
N ASN A 41 -12.57 -11.98 -12.64
CA ASN A 41 -12.34 -12.44 -14.02
C ASN A 41 -11.62 -11.41 -14.92
N GLY A 42 -11.15 -10.28 -14.37
CA GLY A 42 -10.50 -9.19 -15.11
C GLY A 42 -11.45 -8.28 -15.87
N GLN A 43 -12.76 -8.46 -15.74
CA GLN A 43 -13.73 -7.58 -16.38
C GLN A 43 -13.78 -6.24 -15.66
N ARG A 44 -13.39 -5.17 -16.35
CA ARG A 44 -13.54 -3.79 -15.86
C ARG A 44 -15.01 -3.41 -15.69
N THR A 45 -15.30 -2.65 -14.66
CA THR A 45 -16.62 -2.15 -14.31
C THR A 45 -16.59 -0.63 -14.14
N ALA A 46 -17.74 0.01 -14.32
CA ALA A 46 -17.91 1.41 -13.94
C ALA A 46 -17.96 1.56 -12.41
N CYS A 47 -17.83 2.79 -11.91
CA CYS A 47 -18.03 3.03 -10.49
C CYS A 47 -19.48 2.73 -10.05
N PRO A 48 -19.67 2.11 -8.87
CA PRO A 48 -20.98 1.70 -8.40
C PRO A 48 -21.95 2.88 -8.25
N ALA A 49 -23.24 2.62 -8.46
CA ALA A 49 -24.27 3.62 -8.24
C ALA A 49 -24.23 4.13 -6.79
N GLY A 50 -24.20 5.47 -6.63
CA GLY A 50 -24.07 6.14 -5.32
C GLY A 50 -22.65 6.25 -4.77
N TYR A 51 -21.64 5.78 -5.50
CA TYR A 51 -20.21 5.85 -5.14
C TYR A 51 -19.40 6.44 -6.30
N GLN A 52 -19.51 7.75 -6.52
CA GLN A 52 -18.85 8.45 -7.62
C GLN A 52 -17.60 9.25 -7.19
N THR A 53 -17.16 9.11 -5.94
CA THR A 53 -15.98 9.81 -5.43
C THR A 53 -14.79 8.86 -5.31
N ALA A 54 -13.68 9.17 -5.98
CA ALA A 54 -12.38 8.56 -5.72
C ALA A 54 -11.56 9.51 -4.84
N ALA A 55 -11.25 9.09 -3.62
CA ALA A 55 -10.41 9.81 -2.68
C ALA A 55 -8.99 9.24 -2.71
N LEU A 56 -8.03 10.03 -3.17
CA LEU A 56 -6.62 9.70 -3.14
C LEU A 56 -6.04 10.21 -1.82
N ASN A 57 -5.63 9.28 -0.97
CA ASN A 57 -5.05 9.58 0.33
C ASN A 57 -3.53 9.50 0.22
N SER A 58 -2.85 10.56 0.64
CA SER A 58 -1.39 10.67 0.68
C SER A 58 -0.94 10.91 2.12
N GLN A 59 -0.57 9.82 2.81
CA GLN A 59 -0.07 9.87 4.19
C GLN A 59 1.43 10.10 4.19
N LEU A 60 1.87 11.23 4.75
CA LEU A 60 3.29 11.51 4.92
C LEU A 60 3.93 10.49 5.88
N LEU A 61 5.16 10.06 5.57
CA LEU A 61 5.94 9.14 6.37
C LEU A 61 7.24 9.78 6.88
N ASP A 62 7.64 9.41 8.10
CA ASP A 62 8.98 9.71 8.60
C ASP A 62 10.04 8.76 8.02
N ARG A 63 11.30 8.97 8.42
CA ARG A 63 12.44 8.15 7.96
C ARG A 63 12.39 6.69 8.44
N ASP A 64 11.60 6.41 9.48
CA ASP A 64 11.36 5.06 9.98
C ASP A 64 10.13 4.41 9.29
N GLY A 65 9.50 5.11 8.34
CA GLY A 65 8.30 4.66 7.63
C GLY A 65 7.02 4.80 8.45
N ARG A 66 7.00 5.64 9.49
CA ARG A 66 5.82 5.84 10.33
C ARG A 66 4.98 7.02 9.85
N PRO A 67 3.64 6.91 9.89
CA PRO A 67 2.74 8.02 9.56
C PRO A 67 3.02 9.29 10.37
N VAL A 68 3.07 10.43 9.68
CA VAL A 68 3.22 11.77 10.27
C VAL A 68 1.97 12.59 9.94
N GLY A 69 1.24 12.99 10.98
CA GLY A 69 0.02 13.79 10.83
C GLY A 69 -1.12 13.05 10.11
N ASP A 70 -2.14 13.81 9.70
CA ASP A 70 -3.27 13.30 8.93
C ASP A 70 -2.91 13.25 7.42
N PRO A 71 -3.49 12.31 6.65
CA PRO A 71 -3.24 12.23 5.22
C PRO A 71 -3.81 13.44 4.48
N ALA A 72 -3.10 13.90 3.44
CA ALA A 72 -3.68 14.79 2.46
C ALA A 72 -4.66 14.01 1.58
N ILE A 73 -5.86 14.55 1.35
CA ILE A 73 -6.93 13.87 0.62
C ILE A 73 -7.36 14.72 -0.57
N ASP A 74 -7.10 14.23 -1.77
CA ASP A 74 -7.59 14.79 -3.02
C ASP A 74 -8.79 13.98 -3.53
N LEU A 75 -9.85 14.68 -3.94
CA LEU A 75 -11.10 14.06 -4.39
C LEU A 75 -11.26 14.21 -5.90
N PHE A 76 -11.58 13.11 -6.56
CA PHE A 76 -11.79 13.03 -8.00
C PHE A 76 -13.13 12.36 -8.33
N ASP A 77 -13.63 12.62 -9.54
CA ASP A 77 -14.71 11.83 -10.12
C ASP A 77 -14.20 10.41 -10.36
N CYS A 78 -14.82 9.42 -9.72
CA CYS A 78 -14.44 8.02 -9.85
C CYS A 78 -14.46 7.55 -11.31
N GLN A 79 -15.41 8.04 -12.13
CA GLN A 79 -15.51 7.65 -13.54
C GLN A 79 -14.35 8.16 -14.38
N ALA A 80 -13.62 9.18 -13.92
CA ALA A 80 -12.46 9.70 -14.64
C ALA A 80 -11.36 8.64 -14.74
N SER A 81 -11.25 7.72 -13.78
CA SER A 81 -10.18 6.69 -13.72
C SER A 81 -8.76 7.28 -13.64
N TYR A 82 -8.64 8.58 -13.35
CA TYR A 82 -7.37 9.28 -13.16
C TYR A 82 -7.56 10.55 -12.31
N GLY A 83 -6.49 10.95 -11.63
CA GLY A 83 -6.41 12.18 -10.84
C GLY A 83 -4.96 12.61 -10.64
N VAL A 84 -4.74 13.87 -10.31
CA VAL A 84 -3.41 14.39 -9.93
C VAL A 84 -3.59 15.16 -8.63
N THR A 85 -2.78 14.85 -7.62
CA THR A 85 -2.84 15.53 -6.33
C THR A 85 -2.62 17.03 -6.47
N ALA A 86 -3.05 17.80 -5.48
CA ALA A 86 -2.41 19.09 -5.23
C ALA A 86 -0.88 18.90 -5.05
N PRO A 87 -0.06 19.95 -5.25
CA PRO A 87 1.36 19.87 -4.95
C PRO A 87 1.59 19.44 -3.49
N LEU A 88 2.45 18.42 -3.32
CA LEU A 88 2.90 17.86 -2.05
C LEU A 88 4.37 18.22 -1.84
N GLU A 89 4.80 18.25 -0.60
CA GLU A 89 6.22 18.41 -0.29
C GLU A 89 7.01 17.21 -0.83
N ALA A 90 8.24 17.42 -1.33
CA ALA A 90 9.11 16.34 -1.82
C ALA A 90 9.59 15.43 -0.67
N GLU A 91 8.72 14.51 -0.25
CA GLU A 91 8.95 13.55 0.82
C GLU A 91 8.46 12.13 0.46
N LEU A 92 8.43 11.24 1.45
CA LEU A 92 7.96 9.86 1.30
C LEU A 92 6.50 9.75 1.75
N TYR A 93 5.65 9.15 0.93
CA TYR A 93 4.22 9.00 1.21
C TYR A 93 3.78 7.54 1.14
N GLN A 94 2.89 7.12 2.03
CA GLN A 94 2.03 5.96 1.82
C GLN A 94 0.75 6.42 1.12
N VAL A 95 0.48 5.86 -0.04
CA VAL A 95 -0.60 6.30 -0.93
C VAL A 95 -1.60 5.18 -1.13
N TRP A 96 -2.88 5.49 -1.03
CA TRP A 96 -3.98 4.57 -1.35
C TRP A 96 -5.19 5.32 -1.90
N LEU A 97 -6.04 4.59 -2.64
CA LEU A 97 -7.29 5.10 -3.18
C LEU A 97 -8.48 4.52 -2.42
N GLU A 98 -9.47 5.35 -2.12
CA GLU A 98 -10.77 4.94 -1.60
C GLU A 98 -11.86 5.31 -2.58
N ILE A 99 -12.76 4.38 -2.90
CA ILE A 99 -14.01 4.71 -3.58
C ILE A 99 -15.06 4.94 -2.50
N ARG A 100 -15.65 6.13 -2.48
CA ARG A 100 -16.58 6.57 -1.43
C ARG A 100 -17.90 7.03 -2.02
N SER A 101 -18.92 7.09 -1.15
CA SER A 101 -20.22 7.64 -1.53
C SER A 101 -20.10 9.09 -1.97
N ASP A 102 -21.09 9.59 -2.70
CA ASP A 102 -21.10 11.00 -3.17
C ASP A 102 -21.06 11.99 -1.99
N GLU A 103 -21.60 11.58 -0.84
CA GLU A 103 -21.56 12.34 0.42
C GLU A 103 -20.25 12.14 1.22
N GLY A 104 -19.36 11.27 0.75
CA GLY A 104 -18.09 10.90 1.40
C GLY A 104 -18.23 10.14 2.71
N SER A 105 -19.43 9.70 3.08
CA SER A 105 -19.72 9.08 4.38
C SER A 105 -19.52 7.56 4.41
N GLN A 106 -19.62 6.90 3.25
CA GLN A 106 -19.55 5.45 3.13
C GLN A 106 -18.39 5.04 2.24
N LEU A 107 -17.62 4.05 2.69
CA LEU A 107 -16.55 3.43 1.91
C LEU A 107 -17.15 2.30 1.06
N TYR A 108 -16.92 2.34 -0.26
CA TYR A 108 -17.15 1.21 -1.14
C TYR A 108 -16.02 0.20 -0.98
N ALA A 109 -14.80 0.60 -1.34
CA ALA A 109 -13.61 -0.24 -1.31
C ALA A 109 -12.36 0.64 -1.21
N GLN A 110 -11.28 0.07 -0.68
CA GLN A 110 -9.97 0.70 -0.58
C GLN A 110 -8.96 -0.10 -1.40
N SER A 111 -8.09 0.57 -2.16
CA SER A 111 -6.98 -0.08 -2.85
C SER A 111 -5.95 -0.64 -1.86
N THR A 112 -5.07 -1.50 -2.35
CA THR A 112 -3.78 -1.70 -1.67
C THR A 112 -3.01 -0.37 -1.65
N SER A 113 -2.18 -0.18 -0.64
CA SER A 113 -1.34 1.02 -0.55
C SER A 113 0.03 0.78 -1.18
N ALA A 114 0.68 1.84 -1.65
CA ALA A 114 2.08 1.83 -2.06
C ALA A 114 2.88 2.93 -1.37
N ILE A 115 4.17 2.70 -1.19
CA ILE A 115 5.11 3.75 -0.80
C ILE A 115 5.56 4.49 -2.06
N VAL A 116 5.35 5.80 -2.08
CA VAL A 116 5.67 6.70 -3.19
C VAL A 116 6.71 7.71 -2.72
N ASN A 117 7.85 7.76 -3.41
CA ASN A 117 8.95 8.65 -3.10
C ASN A 117 8.94 9.87 -4.03
N LEU A 118 8.72 11.06 -3.46
CA LEU A 118 8.64 12.32 -4.18
C LEU A 118 9.92 13.17 -4.11
N TYR A 119 11.04 12.65 -3.57
CA TYR A 119 12.27 13.43 -3.40
C TYR A 119 12.84 14.01 -4.71
N ASP A 120 12.67 13.31 -5.83
CA ASP A 120 13.38 13.64 -7.07
C ASP A 120 12.43 14.08 -8.21
N ALA A 121 11.15 13.69 -8.18
CA ALA A 121 10.20 13.95 -9.27
C ALA A 121 8.75 13.58 -8.89
N ASP A 122 7.81 14.07 -9.70
CA ASP A 122 6.44 13.55 -9.77
C ASP A 122 6.42 12.02 -9.96
N GLN A 123 5.43 11.36 -9.36
CA GLN A 123 5.27 9.91 -9.42
C GLN A 123 3.90 9.49 -9.93
N THR A 124 3.78 8.22 -10.28
CA THR A 124 2.50 7.59 -10.63
C THR A 124 2.13 6.54 -9.59
N PHE A 125 0.84 6.47 -9.28
CA PHE A 125 0.24 5.42 -8.46
C PHE A 125 -0.89 4.76 -9.25
N ASP A 126 -0.75 3.47 -9.56
CA ASP A 126 -1.77 2.69 -10.24
C ASP A 126 -2.46 1.77 -9.22
N ALA A 127 -3.79 1.81 -9.18
CA ALA A 127 -4.61 1.00 -8.28
C ALA A 127 -5.65 0.19 -9.05
N SER A 128 -5.69 -1.12 -8.83
CA SER A 128 -6.81 -1.96 -9.26
C SER A 128 -7.64 -2.36 -8.04
N ILE A 129 -8.97 -2.23 -8.16
CA ILE A 129 -9.92 -2.51 -7.09
C ILE A 129 -10.85 -3.65 -7.52
N LEU A 130 -10.83 -4.75 -6.76
CA LEU A 130 -11.69 -5.90 -6.96
C LEU A 130 -13.07 -5.68 -6.34
N ASN A 131 -14.14 -5.82 -7.13
CA ASN A 131 -15.52 -5.64 -6.64
C ASN A 131 -16.11 -6.88 -5.95
N ASP A 132 -15.54 -8.05 -6.21
CA ASP A 132 -16.07 -9.35 -5.81
C ASP A 132 -15.00 -10.24 -5.18
N GLY A 133 -13.89 -9.64 -4.78
CA GLY A 133 -12.71 -10.35 -4.29
C GLY A 133 -11.80 -9.50 -3.42
N GLY A 134 -10.69 -10.08 -2.98
CA GLY A 134 -9.67 -9.47 -2.13
C GLY A 134 -8.37 -10.27 -2.20
N TYR A 135 -7.54 -10.13 -1.19
CA TYR A 135 -6.18 -10.68 -1.16
C TYR A 135 -5.88 -11.26 0.22
N PHE A 136 -4.96 -12.21 0.28
CA PHE A 136 -4.30 -12.58 1.52
C PHE A 136 -2.92 -11.95 1.57
N MET A 137 -2.59 -11.37 2.72
CA MET A 137 -1.24 -10.93 3.04
C MET A 137 -0.66 -11.87 4.10
N LEU A 138 0.62 -12.18 3.98
CA LEU A 138 1.33 -13.01 4.94
C LEU A 138 2.79 -12.59 5.03
N ASP A 139 3.35 -12.77 6.22
CA ASP A 139 4.80 -12.79 6.43
C ASP A 139 5.26 -14.23 6.70
N TRP A 140 6.53 -14.54 6.50
CA TRP A 140 7.06 -15.85 6.88
C TRP A 140 8.43 -15.81 7.54
N ASN A 141 8.60 -16.78 8.44
CA ASN A 141 9.85 -17.16 9.06
C ASN A 141 10.14 -18.62 8.76
N LEU A 142 11.42 -18.93 8.56
CA LEU A 142 11.88 -20.30 8.34
C LEU A 142 12.55 -20.81 9.61
N VAL A 143 12.28 -22.06 9.97
CA VAL A 143 12.94 -22.72 11.09
C VAL A 143 13.31 -24.15 10.75
N GLY A 144 14.40 -24.68 11.30
CA GLY A 144 14.71 -26.10 11.14
C GLY A 144 13.66 -26.95 11.86
N ALA A 145 13.02 -27.90 11.17
CA ALA A 145 11.90 -28.68 11.70
C ALA A 145 12.23 -29.45 12.99
N ARG A 146 13.50 -29.81 13.20
CA ARG A 146 13.99 -30.53 14.40
C ARG A 146 14.63 -29.64 15.43
N THR A 147 15.31 -28.58 14.99
CA THR A 147 16.15 -27.73 15.85
C THR A 147 15.42 -26.49 16.35
N ASN A 148 14.33 -26.11 15.67
CA ASN A 148 13.59 -24.87 15.85
C ASN A 148 14.49 -23.62 15.81
N GLN A 149 15.66 -23.73 15.17
CA GLN A 149 16.56 -22.60 14.95
C GLN A 149 16.09 -21.81 13.72
N PRO A 150 16.11 -20.47 13.77
CA PRO A 150 15.82 -19.64 12.61
C PRO A 150 16.74 -19.96 11.44
N LEU A 151 16.20 -19.92 10.22
CA LEU A 151 16.91 -20.13 8.98
C LEU A 151 16.69 -18.95 8.05
N SER A 152 17.71 -18.63 7.26
CA SER A 152 17.59 -17.84 6.04
C SER A 152 17.31 -18.74 4.84
N CYS A 153 16.84 -18.16 3.75
CA CYS A 153 16.61 -18.89 2.50
C CYS A 153 17.91 -19.48 1.91
N THR A 154 19.07 -18.95 2.31
CA THR A 154 20.39 -19.39 1.85
C THR A 154 21.03 -20.48 2.72
N ASP A 155 20.52 -20.74 3.93
CA ASP A 155 21.09 -21.74 4.83
C ASP A 155 20.86 -23.19 4.35
N ILE A 156 19.93 -23.37 3.42
CA ILE A 156 19.61 -24.66 2.81
C ILE A 156 20.52 -24.90 1.61
N VAL A 157 21.15 -26.09 1.55
CA VAL A 157 21.98 -26.48 0.41
C VAL A 157 21.15 -26.46 -0.87
N GLY A 158 21.51 -25.55 -1.79
CA GLY A 158 20.77 -25.33 -3.04
C GLY A 158 19.72 -24.22 -2.99
N GLY A 159 19.50 -23.59 -1.82
CA GLY A 159 18.57 -22.48 -1.61
C GLY A 159 17.08 -22.87 -1.62
N ILE A 160 16.24 -22.00 -1.08
CA ILE A 160 14.79 -21.99 -1.36
C ILE A 160 14.55 -21.08 -2.56
N ASP A 161 13.85 -21.59 -3.56
CA ASP A 161 13.51 -20.83 -4.77
C ASP A 161 12.33 -19.89 -4.50
N SER A 162 11.30 -20.40 -3.83
CA SER A 162 10.06 -19.67 -3.58
C SER A 162 9.34 -20.13 -2.31
N ILE A 163 8.48 -19.25 -1.81
CA ILE A 163 7.39 -19.60 -0.90
C ILE A 163 6.11 -19.65 -1.73
N SER A 164 5.49 -20.82 -1.83
CA SER A 164 4.20 -21.02 -2.50
C SER A 164 3.07 -20.90 -1.50
N THR A 165 2.02 -20.17 -1.86
CA THR A 165 0.75 -20.11 -1.15
C THR A 165 -0.34 -20.68 -2.03
N ILE A 166 -0.92 -21.80 -1.60
CA ILE A 166 -2.01 -22.49 -2.29
C ILE A 166 -3.32 -22.18 -1.58
N SER A 167 -4.12 -21.28 -2.17
CA SER A 167 -5.46 -20.91 -1.70
C SER A 167 -6.52 -21.78 -2.38
N THR A 168 -7.18 -22.66 -1.62
CA THR A 168 -8.25 -23.54 -2.13
C THR A 168 -9.60 -23.08 -1.59
N ALA A 169 -10.51 -22.68 -2.48
CA ALA A 169 -11.84 -22.25 -2.07
C ALA A 169 -12.67 -23.43 -1.52
N ILE A 170 -13.31 -23.25 -0.37
CA ILE A 170 -14.01 -24.34 0.36
C ILE A 170 -15.39 -24.63 -0.25
N ALA A 171 -16.11 -23.59 -0.67
CA ALA A 171 -17.52 -23.70 -1.08
C ALA A 171 -17.75 -23.48 -2.58
N SER A 172 -16.69 -23.23 -3.36
CA SER A 172 -16.81 -22.86 -4.76
C SER A 172 -16.02 -23.83 -5.66
N ASN A 173 -16.49 -24.04 -6.89
CA ASN A 173 -15.78 -24.84 -7.90
C ASN A 173 -14.62 -24.06 -8.55
N VAL A 174 -14.13 -23.00 -7.89
CA VAL A 174 -13.25 -21.99 -8.48
C VAL A 174 -11.77 -22.47 -8.48
N GLY A 175 -11.49 -23.62 -7.88
CA GLY A 175 -10.20 -24.29 -7.95
C GLY A 175 -9.24 -23.85 -6.86
N ALA A 176 -7.98 -24.26 -7.00
CA ALA A 176 -6.87 -23.83 -6.16
C ALA A 176 -6.03 -22.80 -6.92
N PHE A 177 -5.58 -21.77 -6.20
CA PHE A 177 -4.73 -20.70 -6.70
C PHE A 177 -3.35 -20.85 -6.08
N ASP A 178 -2.31 -20.85 -6.89
CA ASP A 178 -0.91 -20.94 -6.45
C ASP A 178 -0.22 -19.61 -6.73
N ASP A 179 0.15 -18.93 -5.65
CA ASP A 179 0.93 -17.70 -5.66
C ASP A 179 2.34 -18.01 -5.17
N GLN A 180 3.35 -17.63 -5.95
CA GLN A 180 4.75 -17.87 -5.61
C GLN A 180 5.48 -16.56 -5.32
N PHE A 181 6.14 -16.52 -4.16
CA PHE A 181 6.88 -15.37 -3.69
C PHE A 181 8.37 -15.69 -3.59
N HIS A 182 9.21 -14.68 -3.82
CA HIS A 182 10.64 -14.81 -3.56
C HIS A 182 10.91 -14.95 -2.07
N CYS A 183 11.67 -15.97 -1.68
CA CYS A 183 11.87 -16.32 -0.27
C CYS A 183 12.48 -15.18 0.57
N GLU A 184 13.46 -14.45 0.02
CA GLU A 184 14.14 -13.33 0.69
C GLU A 184 13.22 -12.13 0.98
N GLY A 185 12.02 -12.08 0.38
CA GLY A 185 11.05 -11.03 0.62
C GLY A 185 10.50 -11.06 2.05
N HIS A 186 10.39 -12.24 2.66
CA HIS A 186 9.74 -12.46 3.97
C HIS A 186 8.27 -12.03 4.08
N TYR A 187 7.67 -11.52 3.01
CA TYR A 187 6.26 -11.15 2.92
C TYR A 187 5.70 -11.46 1.53
N GLY A 188 4.39 -11.69 1.45
CA GLY A 188 3.68 -11.95 0.22
C GLY A 188 2.28 -11.35 0.26
N LEU A 189 1.82 -10.90 -0.90
CA LEU A 189 0.43 -10.53 -1.14
C LEU A 189 -0.05 -11.36 -2.33
N THR A 190 -1.06 -12.20 -2.13
CA THR A 190 -1.59 -13.07 -3.19
C THR A 190 -2.10 -12.28 -4.38
N ALA A 191 -2.30 -12.95 -5.51
CA ALA A 191 -3.21 -12.43 -6.52
C ALA A 191 -4.62 -12.23 -5.94
N GLY A 192 -5.45 -11.51 -6.70
CA GLY A 192 -6.85 -11.31 -6.37
C GLY A 192 -7.60 -12.64 -6.31
N LEU A 193 -8.40 -12.85 -5.27
CA LEU A 193 -9.22 -14.04 -5.04
C LEU A 193 -10.67 -13.62 -4.81
N LEU A 194 -11.64 -14.42 -5.24
CA LEU A 194 -13.06 -14.14 -4.97
C LEU A 194 -13.36 -14.09 -3.46
N GLN A 195 -14.38 -13.35 -3.06
CA GLN A 195 -14.91 -13.40 -1.70
C GLN A 195 -15.34 -14.81 -1.34
N GLY A 196 -15.05 -15.23 -0.11
CA GLY A 196 -15.39 -16.57 0.38
C GLY A 196 -14.38 -17.15 1.35
N ASP A 197 -14.64 -18.39 1.74
CA ASP A 197 -13.80 -19.17 2.65
C ASP A 197 -12.74 -19.97 1.88
N TYR A 198 -11.51 -19.92 2.36
CA TYR A 198 -10.36 -20.61 1.78
C TYR A 198 -9.65 -21.46 2.82
N THR A 199 -9.13 -22.61 2.37
CA THR A 199 -8.03 -23.29 3.04
C THR A 199 -6.74 -22.91 2.34
N ILE A 200 -5.78 -22.40 3.10
CA ILE A 200 -4.53 -21.83 2.63
C ILE A 200 -3.39 -22.71 3.12
N SER A 201 -2.60 -23.24 2.18
CA SER A 201 -1.39 -24.00 2.46
C SER A 201 -0.18 -23.20 2.03
N ILE A 202 0.85 -23.15 2.88
CA ILE A 202 2.06 -22.37 2.62
C ILE A 202 3.25 -23.31 2.66
N ASN A 203 4.03 -23.31 1.59
CA ASN A 203 5.14 -24.24 1.37
C ASN A 203 6.42 -23.48 1.03
N ALA A 204 7.54 -23.92 1.58
CA ALA A 204 8.86 -23.55 1.07
C ALA A 204 9.26 -24.54 -0.02
N GLU A 205 9.60 -24.04 -1.21
CA GLU A 205 9.89 -24.88 -2.36
C GLU A 205 11.35 -24.79 -2.81
N GLN A 206 11.90 -25.94 -3.16
CA GLN A 206 13.19 -26.07 -3.82
C GLN A 206 13.02 -26.96 -5.05
N ARG A 207 13.33 -26.41 -6.23
CA ARG A 207 13.24 -27.10 -7.53
C ARG A 207 11.85 -27.69 -7.79
N GLY A 208 10.80 -26.98 -7.38
CA GLY A 208 9.40 -27.39 -7.52
C GLY A 208 8.99 -28.53 -6.58
N GLN A 209 9.74 -28.79 -5.51
CA GLN A 209 9.37 -29.71 -4.44
C GLN A 209 9.25 -28.96 -3.13
N SER A 210 8.16 -29.21 -2.39
CA SER A 210 8.04 -28.71 -1.01
C SER A 210 9.11 -29.37 -0.14
N ILE A 211 9.89 -28.55 0.53
CA ILE A 211 10.88 -28.95 1.55
C ILE A 211 10.45 -28.53 2.96
N GLY A 212 9.27 -27.94 3.09
CA GLY A 212 8.70 -27.51 4.35
C GLY A 212 7.29 -26.98 4.14
N THR A 213 6.38 -27.35 5.03
CA THR A 213 4.96 -26.97 4.93
C THR A 213 4.50 -26.44 6.29
N ALA A 214 3.94 -25.23 6.29
CA ALA A 214 3.28 -24.68 7.46
C ALA A 214 1.91 -25.36 7.69
N PRO A 215 1.38 -25.37 8.93
CA PRO A 215 0.01 -25.77 9.18
C PRO A 215 -0.96 -25.00 8.29
N ALA A 216 -1.94 -25.70 7.72
CA ALA A 216 -2.95 -25.06 6.89
C ALA A 216 -3.81 -24.08 7.72
N ILE A 217 -4.15 -22.96 7.10
CA ILE A 217 -4.95 -21.89 7.69
C ILE A 217 -6.31 -21.88 7.00
N THR A 218 -7.37 -21.63 7.76
CA THR A 218 -8.69 -21.37 7.17
C THR A 218 -9.04 -19.93 7.43
N GLU A 219 -9.22 -19.16 6.38
CA GLU A 219 -9.56 -17.74 6.46
C GLU A 219 -10.57 -17.33 5.39
N ARG A 220 -11.14 -16.14 5.58
CA ARG A 220 -12.17 -15.60 4.69
C ARG A 220 -11.80 -14.22 4.15
N ILE A 221 -12.12 -14.03 2.87
CA ILE A 221 -12.23 -12.70 2.27
C ILE A 221 -13.68 -12.26 2.43
N LEU A 222 -13.91 -11.27 3.29
CA LEU A 222 -15.23 -10.80 3.71
C LEU A 222 -15.80 -9.73 2.78
N ASP A 223 -14.94 -8.89 2.22
CA ASP A 223 -15.36 -7.72 1.47
C ASP A 223 -14.50 -7.48 0.23
N ARG A 224 -14.94 -6.51 -0.57
CA ARG A 224 -14.35 -6.11 -1.84
C ARG A 224 -13.06 -5.34 -1.65
N ASN A 225 -12.07 -5.75 -2.43
CA ASN A 225 -10.68 -5.34 -2.39
C ASN A 225 -10.04 -5.42 -0.99
N GLN A 226 -10.58 -6.28 -0.12
CA GLN A 226 -10.08 -6.45 1.24
C GLN A 226 -8.73 -7.17 1.21
N VAL A 227 -7.78 -6.69 2.00
CA VAL A 227 -6.58 -7.45 2.35
C VAL A 227 -6.83 -8.13 3.70
N THR A 228 -6.87 -9.46 3.71
CA THR A 228 -6.93 -10.25 4.93
C THR A 228 -5.51 -10.64 5.32
N ASP A 229 -5.05 -10.10 6.44
CA ASP A 229 -3.72 -10.42 7.00
C ASP A 229 -3.75 -11.76 7.74
N LEU A 230 -2.93 -12.71 7.28
CA LEU A 230 -2.74 -14.02 7.91
C LEU A 230 -1.70 -13.97 9.05
N GLY A 231 -0.97 -12.86 9.17
CA GLY A 231 0.11 -12.64 10.10
C GLY A 231 1.41 -13.36 9.70
N SER A 232 2.29 -13.53 10.68
CA SER A 232 3.59 -14.15 10.47
C SER A 232 3.53 -15.66 10.63
N ILE A 233 3.83 -16.38 9.56
CA ILE A 233 3.74 -17.83 9.45
C ILE A 233 5.12 -18.46 9.62
N THR A 234 5.22 -19.47 10.49
CA THR A 234 6.47 -20.23 10.64
C THR A 234 6.43 -21.48 9.78
N ILE A 235 7.39 -21.60 8.86
CA ILE A 235 7.54 -22.74 7.96
C ILE A 235 8.67 -23.64 8.48
N PRO A 236 8.37 -24.86 8.96
CA PRO A 236 9.39 -25.81 9.38
C PRO A 236 10.04 -26.46 8.14
N ILE A 237 11.36 -26.33 8.01
CA ILE A 237 12.14 -26.92 6.92
C ILE A 237 12.62 -28.32 7.31
N GLU A 238 12.27 -29.30 6.49
CA GLU A 238 12.65 -30.69 6.66
C GLU A 238 14.04 -30.97 6.04
N GLY A 239 14.71 -32.03 6.49
CA GLY A 239 15.98 -32.49 5.90
C GLY A 239 17.24 -31.76 6.36
N LEU A 240 17.13 -30.86 7.34
CA LEU A 240 18.24 -30.21 8.05
C LEU A 240 18.51 -30.82 9.44
#